data_AF-A0A2K3JLZ6-F1
#
_entry.id   AF-A0A2K3JLZ6-F1
#
_cell.length_a   1.000
_cell.length_b   1.000
_cell.length_c   1.000
_cell.angle_alpha   90.00
_cell.angle_beta   90.00
_cell.angle_gamma   90.00
#
_symmetry.space_group_name_H-M   'P 1'
#
loop_
_entity.id
_entity.type
_entity.pdbx_description
1 polymer ?
#
loop_
_entity_poly.entity_id
_entity_poly.type
_entity_poly.pdbx_seq_one_letter_code
_entity_poly.pdbx_strand_id
1 'polypeptide(L)'
;MSQSRVNNIAHSLGFSIGSLPFIYLGVPIFKGKPKTCHFAPIFDKIKLKLAKWKASLLSYSGRVQLLKSVIQSMLIYSITIYSWPVSVIKDLEKLMRNFLWSGDMNARKLVTVPWHIVCSTLDEGGLGVRSLSSLNQASNLKLIWDLMNSNSLWASFLRSRVVRNKSFIRHHIYSSVWSSIKAQIQNLWNNTCWMIGNGRRINFLLHNWSGVPLVDLFNVPRNLQSQLNYPVSDFIFDHQWHIPMDIQTAFPQLLSYLQQFSIPFEDKEDFLIWNHTTSGELTMKDAYQFFSNPGPTASWSKTIWNIVIPPSKSFLVWRLFHHKMPTDDALSAR
;
A
#
# COMPACT_ATOMS: atom_id res chain seq x y z
N MET A 1 -3.53 -10.48 29.83
CA MET A 1 -4.53 -11.07 30.73
C MET A 1 -3.79 -11.98 31.69
N SER A 2 -4.20 -12.06 32.95
CA SER A 2 -3.67 -13.06 33.87
C SER A 2 -4.08 -14.46 33.41
N GLN A 3 -3.26 -15.47 33.71
CA GLN A 3 -3.58 -16.86 33.36
C GLN A 3 -4.89 -17.32 34.00
N SER A 4 -5.17 -16.86 35.23
CA SER A 4 -6.44 -17.12 35.92
C SER A 4 -7.65 -16.64 35.13
N ARG A 5 -7.59 -15.44 34.55
CA ARG A 5 -8.69 -14.89 33.75
C ARG A 5 -8.87 -15.63 32.43
N VAL A 6 -7.78 -16.07 31.81
CA VAL A 6 -7.84 -16.88 30.58
C VAL A 6 -8.50 -18.22 30.86
N ASN A 7 -8.10 -18.91 31.94
CA ASN A 7 -8.69 -20.18 32.33
C ASN A 7 -10.19 -20.06 32.66
N ASN A 8 -10.59 -19.00 33.38
CA ASN A 8 -12.00 -18.76 33.70
C ASN A 8 -12.84 -18.57 32.42
N ILE A 9 -12.37 -17.77 31.47
CA ILE A 9 -13.07 -17.54 30.20
C ILE A 9 -13.14 -18.84 29.39
N ALA A 10 -12.04 -19.59 29.31
CA ALA A 10 -11.98 -20.86 28.61
C ALA A 10 -12.99 -21.88 29.18
N HIS A 11 -13.06 -21.98 30.51
CA HIS A 11 -14.03 -22.84 31.20
C HIS A 11 -15.48 -22.38 30.97
N SER A 12 -15.78 -21.08 31.08
CA SER A 12 -17.14 -20.56 30.86
C SER A 12 -17.63 -20.74 29.42
N LEU A 13 -16.74 -20.65 28.43
CA LEU A 13 -17.11 -20.75 27.01
C LEU A 13 -16.93 -22.15 26.43
N GLY A 14 -16.29 -23.08 27.15
CA GLY A 14 -15.98 -24.43 26.66
C GLY A 14 -14.88 -24.47 25.58
N PHE A 15 -14.08 -23.41 25.42
CA PHE A 15 -13.01 -23.34 24.40
C PHE A 15 -11.65 -23.73 24.96
N SER A 16 -10.83 -24.40 24.14
CA SER A 16 -9.42 -24.67 24.45
C SER A 16 -8.55 -23.42 24.34
N ILE A 17 -7.58 -23.27 25.26
CA ILE A 17 -6.62 -22.16 25.23
C ILE A 17 -5.61 -22.39 24.10
N GLY A 18 -5.61 -21.47 23.12
CA GLY A 18 -4.62 -21.47 22.04
C GLY A 18 -3.32 -20.72 22.39
N SER A 19 -2.30 -20.89 21.55
CA SER A 19 -1.02 -20.17 21.65
C SER A 19 -0.74 -19.36 20.37
N LEU A 20 0.02 -18.29 20.52
CA LEU A 20 0.54 -17.49 19.40
C LEU A 20 2.01 -17.84 19.17
N PRO A 21 2.49 -17.89 17.90
CA PRO A 21 1.73 -17.65 16.68
C PRO A 21 0.99 -18.91 16.17
N PHE A 22 -0.10 -18.72 15.42
CA PHE A 22 -0.81 -19.81 14.71
C PHE A 22 -1.24 -19.37 13.30
N ILE A 23 -1.60 -20.31 12.43
CA ILE A 23 -2.06 -20.02 11.06
C ILE A 23 -3.59 -19.93 11.02
N TYR A 24 -4.13 -18.86 10.46
CA TYR A 24 -5.55 -18.69 10.18
C TYR A 24 -5.73 -18.32 8.71
N LEU A 25 -6.53 -19.09 7.97
CA LEU A 25 -6.77 -18.91 6.53
C LEU A 25 -5.48 -18.74 5.69
N GLY A 26 -4.40 -19.41 6.09
CA GLY A 26 -3.11 -19.35 5.40
C GLY A 26 -2.21 -18.17 5.80
N VAL A 27 -2.63 -17.33 6.75
CA VAL A 27 -1.85 -16.19 7.25
C VAL A 27 -1.49 -16.39 8.72
N PRO A 28 -0.23 -16.11 9.12
CA PRO A 28 0.21 -16.24 10.50
C PRO A 28 -0.39 -15.12 11.37
N ILE A 29 -1.12 -15.49 12.41
CA ILE A 29 -1.56 -14.57 13.47
C ILE A 29 -0.50 -14.58 14.57
N PHE A 30 0.03 -13.39 14.87
CA PHE A 30 1.09 -13.19 15.86
C PHE A 30 0.95 -11.84 16.58
N LYS A 31 1.69 -11.67 17.67
CA LYS A 31 1.70 -10.45 18.48
C LYS A 31 2.93 -9.58 18.16
N GLY A 32 2.69 -8.29 17.99
CA GLY A 32 3.75 -7.29 17.80
C GLY A 32 4.24 -7.19 16.35
N LYS A 33 5.36 -6.48 16.15
CA LYS A 33 5.89 -6.16 14.82
C LYS A 33 6.15 -7.44 14.00
N PRO A 34 5.77 -7.48 12.71
CA PRO A 34 6.09 -8.59 11.83
C PRO A 34 7.60 -8.86 11.74
N LYS A 35 7.99 -10.12 11.90
CA LYS A 35 9.38 -10.61 11.87
C LYS A 35 9.51 -11.71 10.84
N THR A 36 10.73 -11.96 10.37
CA THR A 36 11.04 -13.01 9.39
C THR A 36 10.48 -14.38 9.76
N CYS A 37 10.59 -14.78 11.04
CA CYS A 37 10.11 -16.08 11.51
C CYS A 37 8.60 -16.28 11.29
N HIS A 38 7.79 -15.22 11.34
CA HIS A 38 6.35 -15.35 11.13
C HIS A 38 6.00 -15.71 9.68
N PHE A 39 6.80 -15.27 8.71
CA PHE A 39 6.55 -15.49 7.29
C PHE A 39 7.27 -16.72 6.71
N ALA A 40 8.14 -17.36 7.50
CA ALA A 40 8.87 -18.56 7.10
C ALA A 40 7.96 -19.66 6.52
N PRO A 41 6.79 -19.98 7.11
CA PRO A 41 5.91 -21.02 6.55
C PRO A 41 5.39 -20.70 5.13
N ILE A 42 5.13 -19.42 4.83
CA ILE A 42 4.68 -19.00 3.49
C ILE A 42 5.88 -19.00 2.53
N PHE A 43 7.01 -18.48 2.98
CA PHE A 43 8.26 -18.46 2.24
C PHE A 43 8.68 -19.89 1.80
N ASP A 44 8.67 -20.84 2.73
CA ASP A 44 9.06 -22.23 2.47
C ASP A 44 8.10 -22.92 1.49
N LYS A 45 6.79 -22.67 1.60
CA LYS A 45 5.81 -23.16 0.63
C LYS A 45 6.07 -22.65 -0.78
N ILE A 46 6.44 -21.37 -0.93
CA ILE A 46 6.82 -20.79 -2.23
C ILE A 46 8.11 -21.42 -2.73
N LYS A 47 9.11 -21.55 -1.85
CA LYS A 47 10.40 -22.15 -2.18
C LYS A 47 10.22 -23.59 -2.70
N LEU A 48 9.41 -24.39 -2.01
CA LEU A 48 9.09 -25.76 -2.41
C LEU A 48 8.32 -25.82 -3.74
N LYS A 49 7.37 -24.91 -3.98
CA LYS A 49 6.67 -24.86 -5.28
C LYS A 49 7.61 -24.54 -6.44
N LEU A 50 8.47 -23.53 -6.26
CA LEU A 50 9.47 -23.16 -7.27
C LEU A 50 10.43 -24.31 -7.56
N ALA A 51 10.87 -25.04 -6.52
CA ALA A 51 11.75 -26.20 -6.67
C ALA A 51 11.05 -27.40 -7.33
N LYS A 52 9.76 -27.61 -7.07
CA LYS A 52 8.97 -28.72 -7.64
C LYS A 52 8.76 -28.56 -9.14
N TRP A 53 8.66 -27.33 -9.64
CA TRP A 53 8.56 -27.09 -11.07
C TRP A 53 9.90 -27.36 -11.73
N LYS A 54 9.96 -28.39 -12.60
CA LYS A 54 11.10 -28.64 -13.48
C LYS A 54 11.20 -27.49 -14.48
N ALA A 55 11.83 -26.39 -14.08
CA ALA A 55 11.92 -25.18 -14.88
C ALA A 55 12.63 -25.46 -16.22
N SER A 56 13.54 -26.43 -16.27
CA SER A 56 14.17 -26.91 -17.51
C SER A 56 13.18 -27.37 -18.59
N LEU A 57 12.00 -27.85 -18.20
CA LEU A 57 10.92 -28.28 -19.10
C LEU A 57 9.97 -27.13 -19.48
N LEU A 58 10.19 -25.92 -18.97
CA LEU A 58 9.33 -24.77 -19.17
C LEU A 58 10.03 -23.70 -19.99
N SER A 59 9.31 -23.18 -20.98
CA SER A 59 9.69 -21.94 -21.67
C SER A 59 9.74 -20.76 -20.70
N TYR A 60 10.51 -19.73 -21.03
CA TYR A 60 10.55 -18.51 -20.20
C TYR A 60 9.17 -17.90 -19.98
N SER A 61 8.34 -17.84 -21.03
CA SER A 61 6.97 -17.33 -20.93
C SER A 61 6.12 -18.18 -19.99
N GLY A 62 6.29 -19.51 -20.00
CA GLY A 62 5.65 -20.40 -19.05
C GLY A 62 6.08 -20.15 -17.60
N ARG A 63 7.36 -19.89 -17.36
CA ARG A 63 7.89 -19.53 -16.03
C ARG A 63 7.33 -18.19 -15.54
N VAL A 64 7.27 -17.17 -16.41
CA VAL A 64 6.62 -15.87 -16.11
C VAL A 64 5.16 -16.08 -15.71
N GLN A 65 4.43 -16.91 -16.47
CA GLN A 65 3.02 -17.19 -16.19
C GLN A 65 2.84 -17.81 -14.80
N LEU A 66 3.67 -18.80 -14.41
CA LEU A 66 3.61 -19.41 -13.08
C LEU A 66 3.91 -18.41 -11.95
N LEU A 67 4.88 -17.50 -12.15
CA LEU A 67 5.17 -16.44 -11.19
C LEU A 67 3.93 -15.54 -11.00
N LYS A 68 3.29 -15.12 -12.09
CA LYS A 68 2.14 -14.21 -12.07
C LYS A 68 0.88 -14.85 -11.51
N SER A 69 0.53 -16.06 -11.96
CA SER A 69 -0.74 -16.69 -11.60
C SER A 69 -0.71 -17.46 -10.28
N VAL A 70 0.44 -18.05 -9.92
CA VAL A 70 0.55 -18.89 -8.73
C VAL A 70 1.26 -18.17 -7.60
N ILE A 71 2.52 -17.75 -7.82
CA ILE A 71 3.35 -17.22 -6.72
C ILE A 71 2.81 -15.90 -6.20
N GLN A 72 2.44 -14.97 -7.10
CA GLN A 72 1.88 -13.69 -6.68
C GLN A 72 0.54 -13.85 -5.98
N SER A 73 -0.33 -14.74 -6.45
CA SER A 73 -1.62 -15.05 -5.82
C SER A 73 -1.46 -15.63 -4.42
N MET A 74 -0.43 -16.44 -4.17
CA MET A 74 -0.12 -16.94 -2.82
C MET A 74 0.35 -15.85 -1.87
N LEU A 75 1.07 -14.85 -2.39
CA LEU A 75 1.65 -13.77 -1.58
C LEU A 75 0.66 -12.65 -1.29
N ILE A 76 -0.23 -12.34 -2.24
CA ILE A 76 -1.06 -11.13 -2.20
C ILE A 76 -1.91 -11.07 -0.93
N TYR A 77 -2.53 -12.17 -0.54
CA TYR A 77 -3.38 -12.21 0.66
C TYR A 77 -2.62 -11.83 1.94
N SER A 78 -1.42 -12.38 2.13
CA SER A 78 -0.60 -12.06 3.31
C SER A 78 -0.04 -10.64 3.26
N ILE A 79 0.42 -10.18 2.09
CA ILE A 79 0.96 -8.82 1.90
C ILE A 79 -0.12 -7.76 2.14
N THR A 80 -1.38 -8.03 1.81
CA THR A 80 -2.48 -7.10 2.06
C THR A 80 -2.84 -6.93 3.54
N ILE A 81 -2.39 -7.85 4.42
CA ILE A 81 -2.72 -7.84 5.85
C ILE A 81 -1.54 -7.31 6.68
N TYR A 82 -0.32 -7.70 6.33
CA TYR A 82 0.89 -7.35 7.08
C TYR A 82 1.97 -6.77 6.18
N SER A 83 2.74 -5.83 6.73
CA SER A 83 4.00 -5.43 6.08
C SER A 83 5.03 -6.52 6.25
N TRP A 84 5.47 -7.07 5.13
CA TRP A 84 6.54 -8.05 5.09
C TRP A 84 7.90 -7.37 5.32
N PRO A 85 8.82 -8.01 6.08
CA PRO A 85 10.17 -7.50 6.24
C PRO A 85 10.87 -7.39 4.88
N VAL A 86 11.58 -6.27 4.66
CA VAL A 86 12.28 -5.99 3.40
C VAL A 86 13.27 -7.09 3.03
N SER A 87 13.92 -7.72 4.00
CA SER A 87 14.82 -8.86 3.77
C SER A 87 14.08 -10.04 3.12
N VAL A 88 12.94 -10.44 3.67
CA VAL A 88 12.13 -11.55 3.15
C VAL A 88 11.63 -11.26 1.73
N ILE A 89 11.22 -10.01 1.47
CA ILE A 89 10.81 -9.57 0.13
C ILE A 89 11.96 -9.71 -0.87
N LYS A 90 13.14 -9.19 -0.51
CA LYS A 90 14.34 -9.26 -1.36
C LYS A 90 14.74 -10.71 -1.66
N ASP A 91 14.65 -11.59 -0.66
CA ASP A 91 14.95 -13.01 -0.82
C ASP A 91 13.93 -13.70 -1.74
N LEU A 92 12.64 -13.40 -1.60
CA LEU A 92 11.60 -13.91 -2.51
C LEU A 92 11.80 -13.42 -3.94
N GLU A 93 12.04 -12.14 -4.14
CA GLU A 93 12.30 -11.58 -5.48
C GLU A 93 13.57 -12.18 -6.11
N LYS A 94 14.59 -12.49 -5.29
CA LYS A 94 15.77 -13.25 -5.73
C LYS A 94 15.40 -14.65 -6.21
N LEU A 95 14.59 -15.39 -5.45
CA LEU A 95 14.12 -16.72 -5.86
C LEU A 95 13.28 -16.66 -7.14
N MET A 96 12.36 -15.71 -7.25
CA MET A 96 11.53 -15.51 -8.44
C MET A 96 12.38 -15.20 -9.68
N ARG A 97 13.37 -14.32 -9.52
CA ARG A 97 14.31 -13.97 -10.59
C ARG A 97 15.17 -15.16 -11.03
N ASN A 98 15.71 -15.93 -10.08
CA ASN A 98 16.51 -17.11 -10.39
C ASN A 98 15.66 -18.17 -11.10
N PHE A 99 14.47 -18.48 -10.57
CA PHE A 99 13.52 -19.37 -11.23
C PHE A 99 13.20 -18.95 -12.67
N LEU A 100 12.94 -17.65 -12.89
CA LEU A 100 12.70 -17.12 -14.23
C LEU A 100 13.88 -17.42 -15.16
N TRP A 101 15.10 -17.03 -14.80
CA TRP A 101 16.22 -16.97 -15.73
C TRP A 101 17.04 -18.25 -15.85
N SER A 102 17.48 -18.83 -14.72
CA SER A 102 18.29 -20.05 -14.69
C SER A 102 17.40 -21.29 -14.63
N GLY A 103 16.26 -21.22 -13.95
CA GLY A 103 15.43 -22.38 -13.64
C GLY A 103 15.96 -23.19 -12.45
N ASP A 104 17.14 -22.84 -11.93
CA ASP A 104 17.65 -23.27 -10.64
C ASP A 104 17.64 -22.08 -9.69
N MET A 105 17.02 -22.26 -8.53
CA MET A 105 16.86 -21.23 -7.52
C MET A 105 18.19 -20.75 -6.92
N ASN A 106 19.25 -21.55 -7.02
CA ASN A 106 20.58 -21.22 -6.48
C ASN A 106 21.53 -20.66 -7.54
N ALA A 107 21.30 -20.95 -8.82
CA ALA A 107 22.14 -20.46 -9.91
C ALA A 107 21.69 -19.09 -10.43
N ARG A 108 22.65 -18.20 -10.67
CA ARG A 108 22.41 -16.93 -11.36
C ARG A 108 22.76 -17.08 -12.84
N LYS A 109 21.88 -16.64 -13.73
CA LYS A 109 22.17 -16.55 -15.17
C LYS A 109 22.94 -15.27 -15.49
N LEU A 110 23.88 -15.33 -16.44
CA LEU A 110 24.77 -14.23 -16.80
C LEU A 110 24.05 -13.09 -17.53
N VAL A 111 23.31 -13.42 -18.60
CA VAL A 111 22.58 -12.46 -19.43
C VAL A 111 21.10 -12.45 -19.05
N THR A 112 20.69 -11.42 -18.31
CA THR A 112 19.32 -11.24 -17.83
C THR A 112 18.84 -9.82 -18.02
N VAL A 113 17.54 -9.65 -18.29
CA VAL A 113 16.89 -8.33 -18.20
C VAL A 113 16.77 -7.94 -16.72
N PRO A 114 17.09 -6.69 -16.33
CA PRO A 114 16.92 -6.20 -14.96
C PRO A 114 15.52 -6.45 -14.40
N TRP A 115 15.45 -6.77 -13.10
CA TRP A 115 14.19 -7.15 -12.46
C TRP A 115 13.13 -6.03 -12.49
N HIS A 116 13.53 -4.76 -12.36
CA HIS A 116 12.58 -3.65 -12.44
C HIS A 116 11.87 -3.58 -13.81
N ILE A 117 12.58 -3.87 -14.91
CA ILE A 117 11.98 -3.94 -16.26
C ILE A 117 11.06 -5.15 -16.38
N VAL A 118 11.45 -6.31 -15.81
CA VAL A 118 10.56 -7.49 -15.74
C VAL A 118 9.25 -7.13 -15.02
N CYS A 119 9.34 -6.27 -14.01
CA CYS A 119 8.19 -5.84 -13.22
C CYS A 119 7.31 -4.76 -13.86
N SER A 120 7.85 -4.00 -14.81
CA SER A 120 7.09 -3.02 -15.59
C SER A 120 5.94 -3.67 -16.36
N THR A 121 4.94 -2.87 -16.71
CA THR A 121 3.79 -3.33 -17.48
C THR A 121 4.22 -3.81 -18.88
N LEU A 122 3.35 -4.55 -19.57
CA LEU A 122 3.63 -4.92 -20.96
C LEU A 122 3.80 -3.66 -21.81
N ASP A 123 2.94 -2.65 -21.65
CA ASP A 123 2.97 -1.40 -22.42
C ASP A 123 4.28 -0.63 -22.25
N GLU A 124 4.91 -0.67 -21.07
CA GLU A 124 6.23 -0.09 -20.78
C GLU A 124 7.40 -0.97 -21.27
N GLY A 125 7.12 -2.06 -21.96
CA GLY A 125 8.12 -3.01 -22.43
C GLY A 125 8.63 -3.95 -21.34
N GLY A 126 7.84 -4.23 -20.31
CA GLY A 126 8.12 -5.24 -19.27
C GLY A 126 7.40 -6.57 -19.50
N LEU A 127 7.27 -7.37 -18.43
CA LEU A 127 6.56 -8.67 -18.42
C LEU A 127 5.32 -8.68 -17.52
N GLY A 128 5.05 -7.59 -16.82
CA GLY A 128 3.91 -7.42 -15.92
C GLY A 128 3.98 -8.28 -14.66
N VAL A 129 5.18 -8.65 -14.20
CA VAL A 129 5.36 -9.32 -12.91
C VAL A 129 5.36 -8.26 -11.81
N ARG A 130 4.27 -8.08 -11.07
CA ARG A 130 4.26 -7.13 -9.94
C ARG A 130 5.46 -7.26 -8.97
N SER A 131 6.12 -6.13 -8.71
CA SER A 131 7.17 -5.97 -7.69
C SER A 131 6.59 -6.24 -6.31
N LEU A 132 7.19 -7.16 -5.55
CA LEU A 132 6.74 -7.46 -4.19
C LEU A 132 7.04 -6.30 -3.25
N SER A 133 8.14 -5.59 -3.49
CA SER A 133 8.50 -4.38 -2.75
C SER A 133 7.43 -3.29 -2.91
N SER A 134 7.02 -3.02 -4.14
CA SER A 134 5.99 -2.02 -4.46
C SER A 134 4.61 -2.47 -3.97
N LEU A 135 4.27 -3.76 -4.10
CA LEU A 135 3.04 -4.34 -3.55
C LEU A 135 2.95 -4.19 -2.03
N ASN A 136 4.05 -4.41 -1.31
CA ASN A 136 4.08 -4.26 0.14
C ASN A 136 3.88 -2.81 0.57
N GLN A 137 4.52 -1.85 -0.10
CA GLN A 137 4.31 -0.42 0.17
C GLN A 137 2.88 0.01 -0.16
N ALA A 138 2.37 -0.37 -1.33
CA ALA A 138 1.01 -0.10 -1.78
C ALA A 138 -0.05 -0.65 -0.81
N SER A 139 0.12 -1.89 -0.35
CA SER A 139 -0.79 -2.52 0.61
C SER A 139 -0.79 -1.78 1.95
N ASN A 140 0.38 -1.35 2.43
CA ASN A 140 0.46 -0.57 3.67
C ASN A 140 -0.22 0.80 3.53
N LEU A 141 -0.09 1.46 2.37
CA LEU A 141 -0.76 2.73 2.08
C LEU A 141 -2.29 2.52 2.00
N LYS A 142 -2.75 1.47 1.33
CA LYS A 142 -4.17 1.14 1.27
C LYS A 142 -4.73 0.80 2.65
N LEU A 143 -4.01 0.06 3.48
CA LEU A 143 -4.43 -0.25 4.85
C LEU A 143 -4.56 1.01 5.73
N ILE A 144 -3.64 1.98 5.65
CA ILE A 144 -3.79 3.23 6.42
C ILE A 144 -4.95 4.07 5.87
N TRP A 145 -5.18 4.06 4.56
CA TRP A 145 -6.34 4.70 3.95
C TRP A 145 -7.65 4.07 4.45
N ASP A 146 -7.78 2.74 4.40
CA ASP A 146 -8.96 2.03 4.90
C ASP A 146 -9.12 2.21 6.41
N LEU A 147 -8.02 2.29 7.17
CA LEU A 147 -8.07 2.64 8.57
C LEU A 147 -8.72 4.00 8.80
N MET A 148 -8.64 4.96 7.88
CA MET A 148 -9.24 6.28 8.06
C MET A 148 -10.66 6.38 7.49
N ASN A 149 -10.91 5.71 6.37
CA ASN A 149 -12.15 5.87 5.60
C ASN A 149 -13.18 4.74 5.80
N SER A 150 -12.76 3.55 6.25
CA SER A 150 -13.66 2.38 6.39
C SER A 150 -14.38 2.34 7.73
N ASN A 151 -15.65 1.94 7.74
CA ASN A 151 -16.42 1.64 8.97
C ASN A 151 -16.34 0.17 9.42
N SER A 152 -15.43 -0.61 8.84
CA SER A 152 -15.21 -2.00 9.24
C SER A 152 -14.75 -2.13 10.71
N LEU A 153 -15.08 -3.26 11.34
CA LEU A 153 -14.80 -3.51 12.76
C LEU A 153 -13.31 -3.39 13.09
N TRP A 154 -12.42 -3.92 12.24
CA TRP A 154 -10.98 -3.85 12.47
C TRP A 154 -10.48 -2.40 12.41
N ALA A 155 -11.02 -1.59 11.49
CA ALA A 155 -10.63 -0.21 11.32
C ALA A 155 -11.12 0.62 12.50
N SER A 156 -12.38 0.46 12.92
CA SER A 156 -12.93 1.09 14.12
C SER A 156 -12.15 0.73 15.38
N PHE A 157 -11.87 -0.57 15.59
CA PHE A 157 -11.10 -1.05 16.73
C PHE A 157 -9.65 -0.53 16.72
N LEU A 158 -8.99 -0.51 15.56
CA LEU A 158 -7.62 -0.04 15.50
C LEU A 158 -7.57 1.49 15.68
N ARG A 159 -8.49 2.25 15.06
CA ARG A 159 -8.62 3.70 15.25
C ARG A 159 -8.77 4.06 16.72
N SER A 160 -9.65 3.40 17.47
CA SER A 160 -9.85 3.70 18.90
C SER A 160 -8.58 3.49 19.75
N ARG A 161 -7.64 2.68 19.26
CA ARG A 161 -6.35 2.44 19.93
C ARG A 161 -5.24 3.39 19.47
N VAL A 162 -5.27 3.86 18.22
CA VAL A 162 -4.16 4.60 17.61
C VAL A 162 -4.46 6.06 17.32
N VAL A 163 -5.71 6.49 17.40
CA VAL A 163 -6.15 7.87 17.20
C VAL A 163 -6.63 8.42 18.53
N ARG A 164 -6.07 9.55 18.96
CA ARG A 164 -6.49 10.32 20.14
C ARG A 164 -6.53 11.80 19.79
N ASN A 165 -7.59 12.50 20.21
CA ASN A 165 -7.77 13.94 19.93
C ASN A 165 -7.55 14.27 18.45
N LYS A 166 -8.16 13.49 17.54
CA LYS A 166 -8.05 13.64 16.07
C LYS A 166 -6.62 13.50 15.51
N SER A 167 -5.66 13.02 16.29
CA SER A 167 -4.27 12.80 15.88
C SER A 167 -3.81 11.37 16.16
N PHE A 168 -2.78 10.90 15.45
CA PHE A 168 -2.20 9.59 15.71
C PHE A 168 -1.33 9.60 16.98
N ILE A 169 -1.34 8.50 17.73
CA ILE A 169 -0.49 8.32 18.91
C ILE A 169 1.00 8.37 18.53
N ARG A 170 1.80 8.97 19.42
CA ARG A 170 3.27 9.03 19.29
C ARG A 170 4.00 7.91 20.04
N HIS A 171 3.37 7.33 21.05
CA HIS A 171 3.95 6.25 21.85
C HIS A 171 3.83 4.89 21.15
N HIS A 172 4.68 3.95 21.54
CA HIS A 172 4.67 2.60 20.99
C HIS A 172 3.47 1.78 21.49
N ILE A 173 2.86 0.99 20.60
CA ILE A 173 1.90 -0.04 20.95
C ILE A 173 2.28 -1.38 20.33
N TYR A 174 1.99 -2.47 21.04
CA TYR A 174 2.09 -3.81 20.48
C TYR A 174 0.93 -4.08 19.53
N SER A 175 1.22 -4.02 18.23
CA SER A 175 0.29 -4.32 17.15
C SER A 175 1.07 -4.77 15.92
N SER A 176 0.60 -5.82 15.25
CA SER A 176 1.20 -6.35 14.01
C SER A 176 0.84 -5.52 12.78
N VAL A 177 -0.32 -4.85 12.81
CA VAL A 177 -0.80 -3.99 11.73
C VAL A 177 -0.28 -2.56 11.91
N TRP A 178 -0.49 -1.94 13.08
CA TRP A 178 -0.11 -0.53 13.29
C TRP A 178 1.40 -0.29 13.19
N SER A 179 2.23 -1.21 13.69
CA SER A 179 3.68 -1.09 13.60
C SER A 179 4.19 -0.92 12.17
N SER A 180 3.38 -1.38 11.22
CA SER A 180 3.68 -1.54 9.81
C SER A 180 3.15 -0.35 9.00
N ILE A 181 1.89 0.02 9.19
CA ILE A 181 1.22 1.03 8.39
C ILE A 181 1.51 2.47 8.85
N LYS A 182 1.95 2.67 10.10
CA LYS A 182 2.27 4.02 10.62
C LYS A 182 3.33 4.77 9.82
N ALA A 183 4.21 4.05 9.12
CA ALA A 183 5.23 4.64 8.25
C ALA A 183 4.62 5.34 7.01
N GLN A 184 3.37 5.01 6.65
CA GLN A 184 2.65 5.58 5.52
C GLN A 184 1.82 6.82 5.88
N ILE A 185 1.82 7.26 7.15
CA ILE A 185 1.03 8.42 7.59
C ILE A 185 1.39 9.68 6.80
N GLN A 186 2.68 9.95 6.59
CA GLN A 186 3.11 11.12 5.83
C GLN A 186 2.67 11.02 4.36
N ASN A 187 2.81 9.84 3.76
CA ASN A 187 2.38 9.60 2.39
C ASN A 187 0.86 9.74 2.24
N LEU A 188 0.09 9.33 3.24
CA LEU A 188 -1.36 9.53 3.28
C LEU A 188 -1.65 11.03 3.28
N TRP A 189 -1.20 11.78 4.28
CA TRP A 189 -1.57 13.19 4.43
C TRP A 189 -1.12 14.09 3.28
N ASN A 190 0.05 13.81 2.69
CA ASN A 190 0.54 14.58 1.54
C ASN A 190 -0.29 14.37 0.27
N ASN A 191 -1.09 13.30 0.18
CA ASN A 191 -1.78 12.89 -1.04
C ASN A 191 -3.30 12.79 -0.85
N THR A 192 -3.82 13.30 0.26
CA THR A 192 -5.25 13.31 0.55
C THR A 192 -5.77 14.70 0.86
N CYS A 193 -7.04 14.91 0.55
CA CYS A 193 -7.82 16.08 0.94
C CYS A 193 -9.09 15.61 1.65
N TRP A 194 -9.54 16.36 2.65
CA TRP A 194 -10.82 16.11 3.31
C TRP A 194 -11.95 16.75 2.49
N MET A 195 -13.03 15.99 2.28
CA MET A 195 -14.30 16.52 1.81
C MET A 195 -15.17 16.85 3.02
N ILE A 196 -15.66 18.09 3.07
CA ILE A 196 -16.51 18.55 4.17
C ILE A 196 -17.89 17.90 4.04
N GLY A 197 -18.29 17.15 5.07
CA GLY A 197 -19.66 16.73 5.33
C GLY A 197 -20.23 17.58 6.46
N ASN A 198 -20.35 17.00 7.64
CA ASN A 198 -20.80 17.66 8.87
C ASN A 198 -19.71 18.49 9.57
N GLY A 199 -18.44 18.38 9.16
CA GLY A 199 -17.32 19.17 9.66
C GLY A 199 -16.84 18.80 11.06
N ARG A 200 -17.39 17.74 11.70
CA ARG A 200 -17.08 17.38 13.09
C ARG A 200 -15.72 16.71 13.23
N ARG A 201 -15.26 15.98 12.20
CA ARG A 201 -14.00 15.22 12.20
C ARG A 201 -12.84 16.06 11.68
N ILE A 202 -13.11 17.06 10.85
CA ILE A 202 -12.11 17.92 10.22
C ILE A 202 -11.74 19.06 11.16
N ASN A 203 -10.44 19.31 11.34
CA ASN A 203 -9.96 20.51 12.00
C ASN A 203 -9.91 21.67 10.98
N PHE A 204 -10.50 22.81 11.33
CA PHE A 204 -10.66 23.96 10.44
C PHE A 204 -9.31 24.49 9.93
N LEU A 205 -8.27 24.55 10.76
CA LEU A 205 -6.99 25.16 10.39
C LEU A 205 -5.92 24.14 9.98
N LEU A 206 -5.86 23.00 10.67
CA LEU A 206 -4.75 22.05 10.58
C LEU A 206 -4.91 21.00 9.48
N HIS A 207 -6.15 20.65 9.12
CA HIS A 207 -6.38 19.62 8.10
C HIS A 207 -6.44 20.24 6.71
N ASN A 208 -5.96 19.48 5.72
CA ASN A 208 -6.12 19.85 4.32
C ASN A 208 -7.53 19.50 3.85
N TRP A 209 -8.45 20.46 3.86
CA TRP A 209 -9.78 20.36 3.25
C TRP A 209 -10.03 21.42 2.17
N SER A 210 -9.20 22.47 2.12
CA SER A 210 -9.27 23.56 1.14
C SER A 210 -8.20 23.47 0.04
N GLY A 211 -7.53 22.31 -0.08
CA GLY A 211 -6.41 22.07 -1.01
C GLY A 211 -5.03 22.30 -0.38
N VAL A 212 -4.94 23.23 0.56
CA VAL A 212 -3.81 23.41 1.48
C VAL A 212 -4.33 23.65 2.90
N PRO A 213 -3.63 23.20 3.97
CA PRO A 213 -4.00 23.58 5.33
C PRO A 213 -4.00 25.11 5.50
N LEU A 214 -5.04 25.66 6.13
CA LEU A 214 -5.16 27.11 6.32
C LEU A 214 -4.01 27.68 7.17
N VAL A 215 -3.46 26.89 8.11
CA VAL A 215 -2.26 27.30 8.86
C VAL A 215 -1.06 27.59 7.96
N ASP A 216 -0.92 26.86 6.85
CA ASP A 216 0.17 27.07 5.90
C ASP A 216 -0.14 28.26 5.00
N LEU A 217 -1.40 28.40 4.55
CA LEU A 217 -1.87 29.55 3.76
C LEU A 217 -1.64 30.89 4.47
N PHE A 218 -1.94 30.94 5.78
CA PHE A 218 -1.84 32.15 6.60
C PHE A 218 -0.51 32.27 7.36
N ASN A 219 0.46 31.38 7.11
CA ASN A 219 1.76 31.36 7.78
C ASN A 219 1.67 31.37 9.33
N VAL A 220 0.72 30.62 9.90
CA VAL A 220 0.49 30.58 11.34
C VAL A 220 1.67 29.91 12.06
N PRO A 221 2.31 30.57 13.04
CA PRO A 221 3.46 30.03 13.76
C PRO A 221 3.20 28.66 14.43
N ARG A 222 4.14 27.71 14.29
CA ARG A 222 4.00 26.33 14.78
C ARG A 222 3.77 26.21 16.29
N ASN A 223 4.25 27.16 17.08
CA ASN A 223 4.03 27.21 18.53
C ASN A 223 2.55 27.39 18.89
N LEU A 224 1.78 28.09 18.05
CA LEU A 224 0.35 28.33 18.26
C LEU A 224 -0.52 27.19 17.75
N GLN A 225 -0.06 26.42 16.76
CA GLN A 225 -0.82 25.33 16.14
C GLN A 225 -1.29 24.25 17.12
N SER A 226 -0.56 24.04 18.22
CA SER A 226 -0.93 23.04 19.24
C SER A 226 -2.23 23.36 19.99
N GLN A 227 -2.65 24.63 19.99
CA GLN A 227 -3.86 25.10 20.66
C GLN A 227 -5.06 25.22 19.70
N LEU A 228 -4.85 25.08 18.39
CA LEU A 228 -5.85 25.29 17.35
C LEU A 228 -6.65 24.01 17.07
N ASN A 229 -7.45 23.58 18.05
CA ASN A 229 -8.29 22.39 17.92
C ASN A 229 -9.78 22.72 17.71
N TYR A 230 -10.07 23.47 16.64
CA TYR A 230 -11.44 23.85 16.28
C TYR A 230 -11.94 23.00 15.11
N PRO A 231 -13.06 22.26 15.25
CA PRO A 231 -13.69 21.58 14.13
C PRO A 231 -14.24 22.57 13.09
N VAL A 232 -14.37 22.13 11.85
CA VAL A 232 -15.03 22.90 10.79
C VAL A 232 -16.49 23.18 11.15
N SER A 233 -17.16 22.25 11.85
CA SER A 233 -18.55 22.40 12.28
C SER A 233 -18.80 23.64 13.15
N ASP A 234 -17.81 24.14 13.89
CA ASP A 234 -17.98 25.32 14.75
C ASP A 234 -18.06 26.62 13.94
N PHE A 235 -17.66 26.58 12.68
CA PHE A 235 -17.69 27.71 11.74
C PHE A 235 -18.80 27.59 10.70
N ILE A 236 -19.70 26.61 10.86
CA ILE A 236 -20.83 26.38 9.97
C ILE A 236 -22.13 26.53 10.76
N PHE A 237 -23.00 27.44 10.32
CA PHE A 237 -24.34 27.61 10.86
C PHE A 237 -25.29 27.90 9.69
N ASP A 238 -26.48 27.27 9.69
CA ASP A 238 -27.46 27.32 8.60
C ASP A 238 -26.87 27.13 7.18
N HIS A 239 -25.94 26.18 7.04
CA HIS A 239 -25.22 25.88 5.79
C HIS A 239 -24.41 27.06 5.23
N GLN A 240 -24.02 28.00 6.08
CA GLN A 240 -23.18 29.15 5.75
C GLN A 240 -21.96 29.21 6.67
N TRP A 241 -20.89 29.84 6.15
CA TRP A 241 -19.68 30.09 6.92
C TRP A 241 -19.89 31.24 7.90
N HIS A 242 -19.71 30.98 9.19
CA HIS A 242 -19.76 31.97 10.25
C HIS A 242 -18.41 32.06 10.95
N ILE A 243 -17.65 33.08 10.58
CA ILE A 243 -16.32 33.35 11.14
C ILE A 243 -16.41 34.51 12.13
N PRO A 244 -15.90 34.37 13.37
CA PRO A 244 -15.83 35.48 14.33
C PRO A 244 -15.13 36.72 13.78
N MET A 245 -15.60 37.91 14.16
CA MET A 245 -15.10 39.19 13.63
C MET A 245 -13.58 39.36 13.85
N ASP A 246 -13.06 38.90 14.98
CA ASP A 246 -11.62 38.96 15.30
C ASP A 246 -10.76 38.15 14.31
N ILE A 247 -11.29 37.04 13.80
CA ILE A 247 -10.60 36.23 12.79
C ILE A 247 -10.73 36.90 11.41
N GLN A 248 -11.88 37.53 11.11
CA GLN A 248 -12.06 38.29 9.88
C GLN A 248 -11.13 39.51 9.79
N THR A 249 -10.91 40.21 10.91
CA THR A 249 -9.98 41.36 10.95
C THR A 249 -8.53 40.90 10.83
N ALA A 250 -8.16 39.78 11.45
CA ALA A 250 -6.83 39.19 11.32
C ALA A 250 -6.56 38.64 9.91
N PHE A 251 -7.58 38.06 9.26
CA PHE A 251 -7.47 37.45 7.94
C PHE A 251 -8.60 37.92 7.00
N PRO A 252 -8.50 39.14 6.42
CA PRO A 252 -9.58 39.75 5.63
C PRO A 252 -9.97 38.96 4.37
N GLN A 253 -9.04 38.17 3.83
CA GLN A 253 -9.26 37.35 2.63
C GLN A 253 -9.88 35.97 2.93
N LEU A 254 -10.05 35.61 4.21
CA LEU A 254 -10.54 34.29 4.60
C LEU A 254 -11.97 34.05 4.10
N LEU A 255 -12.89 34.99 4.33
CA LEU A 255 -14.30 34.77 4.00
C LEU A 255 -14.53 34.59 2.49
N SER A 256 -13.88 35.40 1.65
CA SER A 256 -13.97 35.29 0.19
C SER A 256 -13.34 33.99 -0.33
N TYR A 257 -12.31 33.49 0.35
CA TYR A 257 -11.74 32.18 0.08
C TYR A 257 -12.69 31.04 0.47
N LEU A 258 -13.31 31.12 1.66
CA LEU A 258 -14.25 30.11 2.16
C LEU A 258 -15.51 29.97 1.31
N GLN A 259 -16.01 31.08 0.76
CA GLN A 259 -17.18 31.10 -0.12
C GLN A 259 -17.01 30.28 -1.41
N GLN A 260 -15.78 29.91 -1.77
CA GLN A 260 -15.50 29.02 -2.90
C GLN A 260 -15.86 27.55 -2.59
N PHE A 261 -16.02 27.18 -1.32
CA PHE A 261 -16.32 25.83 -0.87
C PHE A 261 -17.80 25.69 -0.53
N SER A 262 -18.48 24.78 -1.22
CA SER A 262 -19.88 24.48 -0.97
C SER A 262 -20.04 23.62 0.28
N ILE A 263 -20.96 24.01 1.16
CA ILE A 263 -21.35 23.24 2.35
C ILE A 263 -22.54 22.34 1.96
N PRO A 264 -22.51 21.03 2.23
CA PRO A 264 -23.63 20.15 1.94
C PRO A 264 -24.92 20.57 2.68
N PHE A 265 -26.06 20.50 1.99
CA PHE A 265 -27.38 20.66 2.61
C PHE A 265 -27.82 19.43 3.40
N GLU A 266 -27.33 18.25 3.02
CA GLU A 266 -27.62 16.97 3.70
C GLU A 266 -26.56 16.66 4.74
N ASP A 267 -26.97 16.13 5.90
CA ASP A 267 -26.05 15.65 6.94
C ASP A 267 -25.29 14.40 6.44
N LYS A 268 -24.07 14.62 5.95
CA LYS A 268 -23.15 13.58 5.49
C LYS A 268 -21.92 13.56 6.38
N GLU A 269 -21.35 12.37 6.56
CA GLU A 269 -20.10 12.22 7.31
C GLU A 269 -18.91 12.78 6.52
N ASP A 270 -17.94 13.36 7.24
CA ASP A 270 -16.66 13.77 6.67
C ASP A 270 -15.89 12.54 6.16
N PHE A 271 -15.35 12.63 4.94
CA PHE A 271 -14.54 11.56 4.36
C PHE A 271 -13.28 12.11 3.68
N LEU A 272 -12.27 11.23 3.54
CA LEU A 272 -11.04 11.55 2.84
C LEU A 272 -11.16 11.22 1.36
N ILE A 273 -10.52 12.06 0.55
CA ILE A 273 -10.37 11.93 -0.89
C ILE A 273 -8.90 11.73 -1.21
N TRP A 274 -8.63 10.79 -2.12
CA TRP A 274 -7.31 10.57 -2.70
C TRP A 274 -7.12 11.48 -3.91
N ASN A 275 -6.10 12.34 -3.86
CA ASN A 275 -5.94 13.45 -4.81
C ASN A 275 -5.62 13.00 -6.25
N HIS A 276 -5.13 11.77 -6.43
CA HIS A 276 -4.66 11.28 -7.74
C HIS A 276 -5.73 10.48 -8.51
N THR A 277 -6.98 10.49 -8.04
CA THR A 277 -8.08 9.71 -8.64
C THR A 277 -9.33 10.57 -8.80
N THR A 278 -10.05 10.40 -9.90
CA THR A 278 -11.30 11.12 -10.17
C THR A 278 -12.45 10.71 -9.25
N SER A 279 -12.46 9.46 -8.78
CA SER A 279 -13.45 8.99 -7.79
C SER A 279 -13.16 9.47 -6.37
N GLY A 280 -11.92 9.93 -6.11
CA GLY A 280 -11.44 10.19 -4.76
C GLY A 280 -11.17 8.95 -3.91
N GLU A 281 -11.35 7.74 -4.44
CA GLU A 281 -11.05 6.51 -3.72
C GLU A 281 -9.66 5.99 -4.05
N LEU A 282 -8.92 5.55 -3.02
CA LEU A 282 -7.68 4.82 -3.24
C LEU A 282 -7.96 3.32 -3.44
N THR A 283 -7.88 2.82 -4.68
CA THR A 283 -7.89 1.37 -4.92
C THR A 283 -6.50 0.75 -4.74
N MET A 284 -6.42 -0.58 -4.62
CA MET A 284 -5.12 -1.27 -4.59
C MET A 284 -4.31 -1.09 -5.89
N LYS A 285 -4.98 -0.87 -7.03
CA LYS A 285 -4.32 -0.59 -8.31
C LYS A 285 -3.64 0.77 -8.26
N ASP A 286 -4.36 1.79 -7.78
CA ASP A 286 -3.85 3.17 -7.72
C ASP A 286 -2.71 3.26 -6.70
N ALA A 287 -2.86 2.62 -5.53
CA ALA A 287 -1.80 2.51 -4.54
C ALA A 287 -0.54 1.85 -5.10
N TYR A 288 -0.69 0.82 -5.95
CA TYR A 288 0.46 0.17 -6.60
C TYR A 288 1.11 1.08 -7.64
N GLN A 289 0.32 1.77 -8.46
CA GLN A 289 0.84 2.72 -9.45
C GLN A 289 1.60 3.87 -8.80
N PHE A 290 1.11 4.37 -7.66
CA PHE A 290 1.78 5.41 -6.87
C PHE A 290 3.23 5.05 -6.47
N PHE A 291 3.51 3.78 -6.16
CA PHE A 291 4.87 3.32 -5.82
C PHE A 291 5.66 2.72 -6.98
N SER A 292 5.02 2.46 -8.12
CA SER A 292 5.64 1.74 -9.23
C SER A 292 6.32 2.65 -10.25
N ASN A 293 6.16 3.98 -10.15
CA ASN A 293 6.70 4.99 -11.07
C ASN A 293 6.54 4.59 -12.54
N PRO A 294 5.41 4.92 -13.19
CA PRO A 294 5.18 4.50 -14.57
C PRO A 294 6.30 4.99 -15.50
N GLY A 295 6.80 4.07 -16.32
CA GLY A 295 7.83 4.34 -17.32
C GLY A 295 7.23 4.86 -18.63
N PRO A 296 8.07 5.32 -19.57
CA PRO A 296 7.60 5.65 -20.91
C PRO A 296 7.04 4.39 -21.60
N THR A 297 5.97 4.58 -22.37
CA THR A 297 5.38 3.50 -23.16
C THR A 297 6.35 3.06 -24.24
N ALA A 298 6.62 1.77 -24.36
CA ALA A 298 7.49 1.23 -25.39
C ALA A 298 6.70 1.11 -26.70
N SER A 299 7.11 1.87 -27.73
CA SER A 299 6.44 1.90 -29.05
C SER A 299 6.31 0.51 -29.69
N TRP A 300 7.27 -0.38 -29.46
CA TRP A 300 7.30 -1.75 -29.98
C TRP A 300 6.46 -2.74 -29.17
N SER A 301 5.99 -2.39 -27.97
CA SER A 301 5.35 -3.33 -27.04
C SER A 301 4.11 -4.00 -27.65
N LYS A 302 3.19 -3.19 -28.19
CA LYS A 302 1.93 -3.68 -28.79
C LYS A 302 2.18 -4.59 -30.00
N THR A 303 3.28 -4.35 -30.72
CA THR A 303 3.67 -5.16 -31.88
C THR A 303 4.07 -6.57 -31.47
N ILE A 304 4.82 -6.72 -30.36
CA ILE A 304 5.33 -8.03 -29.95
C ILE A 304 4.36 -8.81 -29.07
N TRP A 305 3.52 -8.12 -28.29
CA TRP A 305 2.53 -8.73 -27.39
C TRP A 305 1.16 -8.85 -28.05
N ASN A 306 1.13 -9.34 -29.29
CA ASN A 306 -0.09 -9.61 -30.04
C ASN A 306 -0.58 -11.05 -29.80
N ILE A 307 -1.90 -11.24 -29.71
CA ILE A 307 -2.54 -12.54 -29.48
C ILE A 307 -2.21 -13.60 -30.54
N VAL A 308 -1.90 -13.18 -31.77
CA VAL A 308 -1.54 -14.07 -32.88
C VAL A 308 -0.11 -14.59 -32.75
N ILE A 309 0.75 -13.91 -31.99
CA ILE A 309 2.16 -14.30 -31.81
C ILE A 309 2.28 -15.25 -30.62
N PRO A 310 2.88 -16.43 -30.78
CA PRO A 310 3.12 -17.33 -29.65
C PRO A 310 3.96 -16.64 -28.55
N PRO A 311 3.58 -16.73 -27.27
CA PRO A 311 4.27 -16.01 -26.18
C PRO A 311 5.77 -16.30 -26.07
N SER A 312 6.23 -17.47 -26.50
CA SER A 312 7.66 -17.83 -26.54
C SER A 312 8.44 -17.01 -27.59
N LYS A 313 7.80 -16.68 -28.72
CA LYS A 313 8.38 -15.84 -29.78
C LYS A 313 8.38 -14.37 -29.35
N SER A 314 7.28 -13.88 -28.77
CA SER A 314 7.22 -12.52 -28.19
C SER A 314 8.31 -12.31 -27.15
N PHE A 315 8.54 -13.30 -26.27
CA PHE A 315 9.58 -13.22 -25.26
C PHE A 315 11.01 -13.16 -25.85
N LEU A 316 11.27 -13.88 -26.94
CA LEU A 316 12.55 -13.82 -27.64
C LEU A 316 12.79 -12.42 -28.22
N VAL A 317 11.80 -11.87 -28.93
CA VAL A 317 11.87 -10.52 -29.51
C VAL A 317 11.96 -9.45 -28.43
N TRP A 318 11.24 -9.61 -27.32
CA TRP A 318 11.35 -8.75 -26.15
C TRP A 318 12.79 -8.69 -25.61
N ARG A 319 13.48 -9.83 -25.53
CA ARG A 319 14.91 -9.86 -25.13
C ARG A 319 15.84 -9.20 -26.14
N LEU A 320 15.51 -9.28 -27.43
CA LEU A 320 16.23 -8.58 -28.49
C LEU A 320 16.14 -7.06 -28.29
N PHE A 321 14.93 -6.52 -28.08
CA PHE A 321 14.72 -5.08 -27.83
C PHE A 321 15.43 -4.57 -26.57
N HIS A 322 15.65 -5.44 -25.57
CA HIS A 322 16.39 -5.10 -24.35
C HIS A 322 17.90 -5.36 -24.44
N HIS A 323 18.42 -5.79 -25.61
CA HIS A 323 19.82 -6.18 -25.80
C HIS A 323 20.30 -7.24 -24.77
N LYS A 324 19.44 -8.22 -24.46
CA LYS A 324 19.74 -9.32 -23.52
C LYS A 324 19.67 -10.68 -24.17
N MET A 325 20.15 -10.77 -25.40
CA MET A 325 20.40 -12.03 -26.07
C MET A 325 21.76 -12.60 -25.65
N PRO A 326 21.90 -13.94 -25.53
CA PRO A 326 23.16 -14.57 -25.14
C PRO A 326 24.04 -14.73 -26.38
N THR A 327 24.49 -13.61 -26.95
CA THR A 327 25.50 -13.60 -28.03
C THR A 327 26.89 -13.69 -27.42
N ASP A 328 27.88 -14.09 -28.23
CA ASP A 328 29.27 -14.22 -27.76
C ASP A 328 29.80 -12.89 -27.21
N ASP A 329 29.48 -11.76 -27.86
CA ASP A 329 29.83 -10.42 -27.38
C ASP A 329 29.21 -10.10 -26.01
N ALA A 330 27.97 -10.51 -25.77
CA ALA A 330 27.28 -10.28 -24.51
C ALA A 330 27.79 -11.18 -23.38
N LEU A 331 28.36 -12.33 -23.73
CA LEU A 331 28.97 -13.28 -22.80
C LEU A 331 30.42 -12.91 -22.49
N SER A 332 31.17 -12.33 -23.42
CA SER A 332 32.57 -11.92 -23.24
C SER A 332 32.72 -10.61 -22.46
N ALA A 333 31.73 -9.72 -22.52
CA ALA A 333 31.76 -8.41 -21.85
C ALA A 333 31.47 -8.43 -20.33
N ARG A 334 31.36 -9.62 -19.69
CA ARG A 334 31.00 -9.78 -18.27
C ARG A 334 31.73 -10.95 -17.63
#